data_AF-A0AAU7K767-F1
#
_entry.id   AF-A0AAU7K767-F1
#
_cell.length_a   1.000
_cell.length_b   1.000
_cell.length_c   1.000
_cell.angle_alpha   90.00
_cell.angle_beta   90.00
_cell.angle_gamma   90.00
#
_symmetry.space_group_name_H-M   'P 1'
#
loop_
_entity.id
_entity.type
_entity.pdbx_description
1 polymer ?
#
loop_
_entity_poly.entity_id
_entity_poly.type
_entity_poly.pdbx_seq_one_letter_code
_entity_poly.pdbx_strand_id
1 'polypeptide(L)'
;MKITLYALLLSVVLFGCGGNPEKTFKARAFAAGDDFNVFPKSAKNILTIVKTDSGKIAAADRFIIKSKDTAVIIDDAPNAETKKFKTASFINTQKTAVLVQSDNGKDKMDPFYIIYINGGKTEVVSLNKPSKGAEDKKYTNGLEELTRSNWLVNNDFLITTINSRVYPVKRQKEDERIQGKFFMYSSDKTTLAFLTANALYQVNTKTGETFNLPLPASLTSQPETLVANIQRDYTWVPNEHGTSFLKKNADDDRIVDISEFKR
;
A
#
# COMPACT_ATOMS: atom_id res chain seq x y z
N MET A 1 -40.46 12.40 48.05
CA MET A 1 -39.51 13.30 47.36
C MET A 1 -38.06 12.85 47.38
N LYS A 2 -37.54 12.15 48.42
CA LYS A 2 -36.14 11.69 48.41
C LYS A 2 -35.87 10.54 47.42
N ILE A 3 -36.81 9.61 47.26
CA ILE A 3 -36.64 8.41 46.41
C ILE A 3 -36.65 8.76 44.91
N THR A 4 -37.44 9.76 44.51
CA THR A 4 -37.48 10.26 43.13
C THR A 4 -36.19 10.97 42.71
N LEU A 5 -35.50 11.63 43.64
CA LEU A 5 -34.21 12.26 43.35
C LEU A 5 -33.10 11.23 43.14
N TYR A 6 -33.10 10.14 43.93
CA TYR A 6 -32.15 9.04 43.76
C TYR A 6 -32.36 8.27 42.45
N ALA A 7 -33.62 8.08 42.02
CA ALA A 7 -33.93 7.43 40.74
C ALA A 7 -33.45 8.25 39.52
N LEU A 8 -33.50 9.59 39.62
CA LEU A 8 -33.07 10.50 38.57
C LEU A 8 -31.53 10.63 38.50
N LEU A 9 -30.85 10.47 39.63
CA LEU A 9 -29.38 10.37 39.68
C LEU A 9 -28.88 9.02 39.15
N LEU A 10 -29.61 7.93 39.43
CA LEU A 10 -29.28 6.59 38.93
C LEU A 10 -29.47 6.49 37.40
N SER A 11 -30.48 7.15 36.84
CA SER A 11 -30.70 7.17 35.39
C SER A 11 -29.60 7.92 34.63
N VAL A 12 -29.05 9.01 35.18
CA VAL A 12 -27.92 9.73 34.56
C VAL A 12 -26.64 8.90 34.58
N VAL A 13 -26.41 8.07 35.62
CA VAL A 13 -25.26 7.16 35.68
C VAL A 13 -25.42 5.97 34.72
N LEU A 14 -26.64 5.46 34.55
CA LEU A 14 -26.92 4.32 33.67
C LEU A 14 -26.95 4.69 32.17
N PHE A 15 -27.27 5.93 31.80
CA PHE A 15 -27.18 6.41 30.41
C PHE A 15 -25.84 7.11 30.09
N GLY A 16 -24.99 7.38 31.09
CA GLY A 16 -23.67 7.98 30.90
C GLY A 16 -22.57 7.00 30.46
N CYS A 17 -22.85 5.70 30.38
CA CYS A 17 -21.87 4.66 30.10
C CYS A 17 -22.39 3.75 28.97
N GLY A 18 -21.87 3.89 27.75
CA GLY A 18 -22.27 2.97 26.67
C GLY A 18 -21.66 3.20 25.28
N GLY A 19 -21.12 4.38 24.98
CA GLY A 19 -20.41 4.61 23.71
C GLY A 19 -18.92 4.32 23.85
N ASN A 20 -18.38 3.43 23.02
CA ASN A 20 -16.93 3.50 22.74
C ASN A 20 -16.67 4.89 22.14
N PRO A 21 -15.69 5.67 22.64
CA PRO A 21 -15.43 6.99 22.07
C PRO A 21 -15.02 6.83 20.61
N GLU A 22 -15.66 7.57 19.71
CA GLU A 22 -15.32 7.61 18.29
C GLU A 22 -14.83 9.02 17.94
N LYS A 23 -13.88 9.12 17.01
CA LYS A 23 -13.41 10.41 16.52
C LYS A 23 -13.16 10.36 15.02
N THR A 24 -13.70 11.34 14.32
CA THR A 24 -13.50 11.54 12.88
C THR A 24 -12.22 12.31 12.61
N PHE A 25 -11.45 11.83 11.65
CA PHE A 25 -10.22 12.43 11.17
C PHE A 25 -10.32 12.63 9.66
N LYS A 26 -10.02 13.85 9.22
CA LYS A 26 -9.93 14.15 7.79
C LYS A 26 -8.67 13.53 7.22
N ALA A 27 -8.81 12.75 6.16
CA ALA A 27 -7.67 12.26 5.40
C ALA A 27 -7.03 13.42 4.63
N ARG A 28 -5.71 13.54 4.74
CA ARG A 28 -4.92 14.42 3.87
C ARG A 28 -4.26 13.63 2.76
N ALA A 29 -3.91 14.28 1.66
CA ALA A 29 -3.11 13.65 0.61
C ALA A 29 -1.72 13.24 1.15
N PHE A 30 -1.17 12.17 0.59
CA PHE A 30 0.23 11.78 0.82
C PHE A 30 1.19 12.87 0.36
N ALA A 31 2.21 13.13 1.18
CA ALA A 31 3.32 14.03 0.86
C ALA A 31 4.65 13.26 0.90
N ALA A 32 5.57 13.56 -0.02
CA ALA A 32 6.85 12.84 -0.14
C ALA A 32 7.75 12.93 1.12
N GLY A 33 7.51 13.91 2.00
CA GLY A 33 8.20 14.06 3.29
C GLY A 33 7.56 13.33 4.46
N ASP A 34 6.47 12.59 4.25
CA ASP A 34 5.79 11.85 5.30
C ASP A 34 6.69 10.73 5.86
N ASP A 35 6.87 10.74 7.19
CA ASP A 35 7.57 9.69 7.92
C ASP A 35 6.59 8.90 8.79
N PHE A 36 6.44 7.61 8.48
CA PHE A 36 5.58 6.71 9.24
C PHE A 36 6.36 5.80 10.19
N ASN A 37 7.69 5.97 10.31
CA ASN A 37 8.53 5.23 11.24
C ASN A 37 8.74 5.98 12.56
N VAL A 38 7.66 6.50 13.12
CA VAL A 38 7.71 7.35 14.31
C VAL A 38 7.87 6.51 15.57
N PHE A 39 8.88 6.81 16.38
CA PHE A 39 9.05 6.22 17.69
C PHE A 39 8.06 6.80 18.71
N PRO A 40 7.29 5.96 19.41
CA PRO A 40 6.28 6.42 20.34
C PRO A 40 6.95 7.02 21.58
N LYS A 41 6.56 8.25 21.95
CA LYS A 41 7.02 8.91 23.19
C LYS A 41 6.54 8.22 24.47
N SER A 42 5.56 7.31 24.37
CA SER A 42 5.05 6.51 25.49
C SER A 42 4.31 5.28 24.96
N ALA A 43 4.16 4.23 25.77
CA ALA A 43 3.39 3.03 25.41
C ALA A 43 1.91 3.31 25.10
N LYS A 44 1.37 4.46 25.52
CA LYS A 44 0.00 4.91 25.23
C LYS A 44 -0.15 5.54 23.84
N ASN A 45 0.95 5.80 23.14
CA ASN A 45 0.97 6.42 21.81
C ASN A 45 1.14 5.37 20.72
N ILE A 46 0.33 4.31 20.78
CA ILE A 46 0.28 3.24 19.78
C ILE A 46 -1.15 3.06 19.26
N LEU A 47 -1.27 2.47 18.08
CA LEU A 47 -2.52 2.07 17.48
C LEU A 47 -2.84 0.61 17.82
N THR A 48 -4.12 0.29 17.89
CA THR A 48 -4.62 -1.07 18.10
C THR A 48 -5.56 -1.46 16.96
N ILE A 49 -5.35 -2.65 16.39
CA ILE A 49 -6.24 -3.25 15.40
C ILE A 49 -7.22 -4.15 16.16
N VAL A 50 -8.51 -3.84 16.12
CA VAL A 50 -9.58 -4.62 16.75
C VAL A 50 -10.38 -5.32 15.66
N LYS A 51 -10.40 -6.65 15.68
CA LYS A 51 -11.26 -7.45 14.80
C LYS A 51 -12.70 -7.42 15.34
N THR A 52 -13.65 -6.98 14.54
CA THR A 52 -15.05 -6.79 14.94
C THR A 52 -16.00 -7.85 14.43
N ASP A 53 -15.69 -8.44 13.28
CA ASP A 53 -16.51 -9.49 12.68
C ASP A 53 -15.59 -10.69 12.44
N SER A 54 -15.77 -11.77 13.21
CA SER A 54 -15.16 -13.07 12.91
C SER A 54 -16.07 -13.78 11.90
N GLY A 55 -15.99 -13.36 10.63
CA GLY A 55 -16.67 -14.09 9.57
C GLY A 55 -16.20 -15.55 9.54
N LYS A 56 -17.02 -16.45 8.99
CA LYS A 56 -16.68 -17.88 8.85
C LYS A 56 -15.39 -18.14 8.04
N ILE A 57 -14.84 -17.11 7.38
CA ILE A 57 -13.63 -17.13 6.54
C ILE A 57 -12.87 -15.81 6.77
N ALA A 58 -11.53 -15.84 6.82
CA ALA A 58 -10.67 -14.68 7.08
C ALA A 58 -10.93 -13.46 6.14
N ALA A 59 -11.41 -13.69 4.92
CA ALA A 59 -11.76 -12.62 3.97
C ALA A 59 -13.00 -11.78 4.38
N ALA A 60 -13.79 -12.26 5.35
CA ALA A 60 -14.93 -11.55 5.90
C ALA A 60 -14.58 -10.80 7.20
N ASP A 61 -13.31 -10.83 7.62
CA ASP A 61 -12.89 -10.07 8.78
C ASP A 61 -13.08 -8.57 8.55
N ARG A 62 -13.55 -7.89 9.59
CA ARG A 62 -13.64 -6.44 9.65
C ARG A 62 -12.85 -5.94 10.83
N PHE A 63 -12.16 -4.83 10.62
CA PHE A 63 -11.25 -4.23 11.59
C PHE A 63 -11.71 -2.82 11.93
N ILE A 64 -11.55 -2.45 13.20
CA ILE A 64 -11.59 -1.08 13.69
C ILE A 64 -10.19 -0.73 14.16
N ILE A 65 -9.73 0.48 13.84
CA ILE A 65 -8.48 1.01 14.37
C ILE A 65 -8.78 1.90 15.56
N LYS A 66 -8.11 1.64 16.68
CA LYS A 66 -8.20 2.47 17.89
C LYS A 66 -6.90 3.21 18.15
N SER A 67 -7.03 4.47 18.53
CA SER A 67 -5.98 5.27 19.17
C SER A 67 -6.36 5.43 20.63
N LYS A 68 -5.60 4.78 21.54
CA LYS A 68 -6.04 4.53 22.93
C LYS A 68 -7.39 3.82 22.93
N ASP A 69 -8.40 4.37 23.60
CA ASP A 69 -9.74 3.81 23.66
C ASP A 69 -10.67 4.35 22.54
N THR A 70 -10.17 5.28 21.71
CA THR A 70 -10.96 5.98 20.69
C THR A 70 -10.87 5.30 19.34
N ALA A 71 -12.01 4.91 18.76
CA ALA A 71 -12.09 4.40 17.39
C ALA A 71 -11.88 5.54 16.38
N VAL A 72 -11.07 5.27 15.36
CA VAL A 72 -10.74 6.20 14.28
C VAL A 72 -11.76 6.05 13.16
N ILE A 73 -12.47 7.13 12.84
CA ILE A 73 -13.31 7.26 11.65
C ILE A 73 -12.54 8.12 10.63
N ILE A 74 -12.52 7.69 9.37
CA ILE A 74 -11.88 8.44 8.29
C ILE A 74 -12.96 9.18 7.48
N ASP A 75 -12.79 10.49 7.35
CA ASP A 75 -13.52 11.36 6.42
C ASP A 75 -12.59 11.72 5.24
N ASP A 76 -12.98 11.33 4.03
CA ASP A 76 -12.20 11.51 2.79
C ASP A 76 -13.14 11.82 1.62
N ALA A 77 -13.98 12.85 1.77
CA ALA A 77 -14.89 13.28 0.71
C ALA A 77 -14.16 13.41 -0.65
N PRO A 78 -14.73 12.87 -1.76
CA PRO A 78 -16.12 12.41 -1.91
C PRO A 78 -16.36 10.94 -1.50
N ASN A 79 -15.37 10.24 -0.95
CA ASN A 79 -15.61 8.90 -0.42
C ASN A 79 -16.48 8.97 0.84
N ALA A 80 -17.33 7.96 1.03
CA ALA A 80 -18.12 7.84 2.25
C ALA A 80 -17.20 7.69 3.47
N GLU A 81 -17.61 8.29 4.59
CA GLU A 81 -16.94 8.11 5.87
C GLU A 81 -16.85 6.62 6.20
N THR A 82 -15.68 6.20 6.67
CA THR A 82 -15.41 4.78 6.92
C THR A 82 -14.85 4.56 8.32
N LYS A 83 -15.43 3.57 9.00
CA LYS A 83 -15.04 3.15 10.36
C LYS A 83 -14.64 1.68 10.44
N LYS A 84 -14.94 0.92 9.38
CA LYS A 84 -14.64 -0.50 9.26
C LYS A 84 -13.70 -0.70 8.08
N PHE A 85 -12.69 -1.53 8.31
CA PHE A 85 -11.66 -1.83 7.32
C PHE A 85 -11.65 -3.31 7.05
N LYS A 86 -11.52 -3.71 5.78
CA LYS A 86 -11.38 -5.12 5.41
C LYS A 86 -9.93 -5.62 5.44
N THR A 87 -8.99 -4.68 5.40
CA THR A 87 -7.55 -4.93 5.56
C THR A 87 -7.03 -3.98 6.62
N ALA A 88 -6.24 -4.49 7.56
CA ALA A 88 -5.53 -3.68 8.55
C ALA A 88 -4.21 -4.36 8.91
N SER A 89 -3.09 -3.69 8.62
CA SER A 89 -1.76 -4.21 8.89
C SER A 89 -0.84 -3.11 9.38
N PHE A 90 -0.08 -3.38 10.44
CA PHE A 90 0.97 -2.46 10.87
C PHE A 90 2.07 -2.37 9.81
N ILE A 91 2.49 -1.16 9.47
CA ILE A 91 3.60 -0.92 8.55
C ILE A 91 4.92 -0.62 9.28
N ASN A 92 4.89 -0.68 10.62
CA ASN A 92 6.03 -0.49 11.49
C ASN A 92 5.94 -1.37 12.74
N THR A 93 7.07 -1.65 13.37
CA THR A 93 7.13 -2.53 14.55
C THR A 93 6.67 -1.81 15.83
N GLN A 94 6.74 -0.48 15.85
CA GLN A 94 6.34 0.36 16.97
C GLN A 94 4.82 0.48 17.12
N LYS A 95 4.06 -0.06 16.17
CA LYS A 95 2.59 0.02 16.11
C LYS A 95 2.06 1.46 16.08
N THR A 96 2.84 2.39 15.52
CA THR A 96 2.44 3.80 15.40
C THR A 96 1.86 4.13 14.03
N ALA A 97 1.93 3.21 13.06
CA ALA A 97 1.32 3.37 11.74
C ALA A 97 0.67 2.07 11.24
N VAL A 98 -0.56 2.18 10.74
CA VAL A 98 -1.38 1.09 10.21
C VAL A 98 -1.85 1.44 8.81
N LEU A 99 -1.57 0.55 7.85
CA LEU A 99 -2.20 0.56 6.54
C LEU A 99 -3.59 -0.08 6.67
N VAL A 100 -4.61 0.64 6.20
CA VAL A 100 -5.99 0.14 6.15
C VAL A 100 -6.57 0.27 4.76
N GLN A 101 -7.47 -0.65 4.42
CA GLN A 101 -8.33 -0.55 3.24
C GLN A 101 -9.77 -0.40 3.69
N SER A 102 -10.47 0.63 3.19
CA SER A 102 -11.87 0.83 3.52
C SER A 102 -12.74 -0.34 3.03
N ASP A 103 -13.86 -0.53 3.69
CA ASP A 103 -14.91 -1.46 3.28
C ASP A 103 -16.11 -0.68 2.71
N ASN A 104 -15.89 0.01 1.60
CA ASN A 104 -16.89 0.88 0.96
C ASN A 104 -17.66 0.16 -0.16
N GLY A 105 -17.49 -1.16 -0.29
CA GLY A 105 -18.22 -2.00 -1.25
C GLY A 105 -17.72 -1.94 -2.68
N LYS A 106 -16.55 -1.32 -2.97
CA LYS A 106 -15.93 -1.28 -4.31
C LYS A 106 -14.83 -2.35 -4.49
N ASP A 107 -14.84 -3.39 -3.64
CA ASP A 107 -13.87 -4.49 -3.66
C ASP A 107 -12.42 -4.00 -3.75
N LYS A 108 -11.60 -4.56 -4.64
CA LYS A 108 -10.15 -4.30 -4.71
C LYS A 108 -9.78 -2.82 -4.90
N MET A 109 -10.70 -1.99 -5.39
CA MET A 109 -10.48 -0.56 -5.64
C MET A 109 -10.90 0.34 -4.48
N ASP A 110 -11.32 -0.23 -3.35
CA ASP A 110 -11.59 0.57 -2.16
C ASP A 110 -10.33 1.36 -1.75
N PRO A 111 -10.48 2.64 -1.38
CA PRO A 111 -9.38 3.49 -0.95
C PRO A 111 -8.53 2.89 0.17
N PHE A 112 -7.22 3.15 0.07
CA PHE A 112 -6.26 2.85 1.12
C PHE A 112 -5.89 4.10 1.90
N TYR A 113 -5.68 3.92 3.20
CA TYR A 113 -5.25 4.97 4.11
C TYR A 113 -4.13 4.47 5.00
N ILE A 114 -3.28 5.39 5.45
CA ILE A 114 -2.39 5.17 6.59
C ILE A 114 -2.91 5.98 7.76
N ILE A 115 -3.30 5.29 8.82
CA ILE A 115 -3.57 5.91 10.12
C ILE A 115 -2.26 5.85 10.90
N TYR A 116 -1.77 7.00 11.37
CA TYR A 116 -0.51 7.04 12.10
C TYR A 116 -0.53 8.02 13.27
N ILE A 117 0.43 7.87 14.19
CA ILE A 117 0.61 8.74 15.34
C ILE A 117 1.90 9.53 15.18
N ASN A 118 1.77 10.85 15.04
CA ASN A 118 2.90 11.78 14.99
C ASN A 118 2.83 12.75 16.17
N GLY A 119 3.90 12.83 16.97
CA GLY A 119 3.94 13.73 18.13
C GLY A 119 2.80 13.50 19.15
N GLY A 120 2.23 12.30 19.21
CA GLY A 120 1.08 11.96 20.07
C GLY A 120 -0.30 12.34 19.50
N LYS A 121 -0.36 12.86 18.27
CA LYS A 121 -1.60 13.13 17.54
C LYS A 121 -1.85 12.04 16.51
N THR A 122 -3.09 11.57 16.43
CA THR A 122 -3.52 10.65 15.36
C THR A 122 -3.82 11.46 14.11
N GLU A 123 -3.28 11.00 12.99
CA GLU A 123 -3.43 11.59 11.67
C GLU A 123 -3.76 10.50 10.65
N VAL A 124 -4.37 10.90 9.53
CA VAL A 124 -4.79 10.00 8.46
C VAL A 124 -4.28 10.52 7.13
N VAL A 125 -3.59 9.66 6.39
CA VAL A 125 -3.09 9.94 5.04
C VAL A 125 -3.81 9.06 4.04
N SER A 126 -4.35 9.67 2.98
CA SER A 126 -4.96 8.97 1.86
C SER A 126 -3.89 8.52 0.86
N LEU A 127 -3.90 7.22 0.53
CA LEU A 127 -3.12 6.63 -0.56
C LEU A 127 -3.98 6.43 -1.81
N ASN A 128 -5.02 7.25 -1.98
CA ASN A 128 -5.91 7.17 -3.11
C ASN A 128 -5.58 8.27 -4.14
N LYS A 129 -5.04 7.86 -5.29
CA LYS A 129 -4.87 8.75 -6.46
C LYS A 129 -5.98 8.43 -7.48
N PRO A 130 -6.89 9.36 -7.79
CA PRO A 130 -7.91 9.16 -8.82
C PRO A 130 -7.30 8.70 -10.14
N SER A 131 -8.02 7.87 -10.88
CA SER A 131 -7.58 7.32 -12.16
C SER A 131 -8.74 7.23 -13.13
N LYS A 132 -8.45 7.44 -14.41
CA LYS A 132 -9.37 7.35 -15.54
C LYS A 132 -8.98 6.24 -16.53
N GLY A 133 -8.08 5.33 -16.12
CA GLY A 133 -7.62 4.23 -16.95
C GLY A 133 -8.76 3.28 -17.32
N ALA A 134 -8.85 2.93 -18.61
CA ALA A 134 -9.93 2.11 -19.14
C ALA A 134 -9.96 0.68 -18.54
N GLU A 135 -8.77 0.13 -18.26
CA GLU A 135 -8.58 -1.24 -17.77
C GLU A 135 -8.20 -1.26 -16.26
N ASP A 136 -8.48 -0.19 -15.51
CA ASP A 136 -8.16 -0.10 -14.07
C ASP A 136 -8.67 -1.31 -13.29
N LYS A 137 -9.89 -1.76 -13.57
CA LYS A 137 -10.51 -2.93 -12.91
C LYS A 137 -9.72 -4.22 -13.13
N LYS A 138 -9.04 -4.34 -14.27
CA LYS A 138 -8.27 -5.53 -14.66
C LYS A 138 -6.89 -5.56 -14.02
N TYR A 139 -6.25 -4.40 -13.88
CA TYR A 139 -4.86 -4.30 -13.43
C TYR A 139 -4.70 -3.85 -11.96
N THR A 140 -5.77 -3.38 -11.32
CA THR A 140 -5.74 -2.98 -9.90
C THR A 140 -6.01 -4.18 -8.99
N ASN A 141 -4.98 -4.65 -8.28
CA ASN A 141 -5.09 -5.78 -7.36
C ASN A 141 -5.46 -5.39 -5.92
N GLY A 142 -5.55 -4.09 -5.59
CA GLY A 142 -5.67 -3.65 -4.20
C GLY A 142 -4.31 -3.61 -3.53
N LEU A 143 -4.13 -4.46 -2.52
CA LEU A 143 -2.85 -4.68 -1.84
C LEU A 143 -2.18 -5.93 -2.42
N GLU A 144 -0.97 -5.78 -2.93
CA GLU A 144 -0.15 -6.88 -3.44
C GLU A 144 1.14 -6.98 -2.62
N GLU A 145 1.32 -8.08 -1.89
CA GLU A 145 2.55 -8.33 -1.12
C GLU A 145 3.64 -8.88 -2.04
N LEU A 146 4.52 -7.99 -2.54
CA LEU A 146 5.64 -8.40 -3.41
C LEU A 146 6.68 -9.22 -2.64
N THR A 147 6.91 -8.84 -1.38
CA THR A 147 7.70 -9.59 -0.41
C THR A 147 7.13 -9.32 0.98
N ARG A 148 7.62 -10.04 2.01
CA ARG A 148 7.24 -9.78 3.42
C ARG A 148 7.41 -8.32 3.86
N SER A 149 8.29 -7.56 3.20
CA SER A 149 8.60 -6.17 3.56
C SER A 149 8.27 -5.13 2.51
N ASN A 150 7.73 -5.53 1.35
CA ASN A 150 7.45 -4.63 0.23
C ASN A 150 6.05 -4.90 -0.26
N TRP A 151 5.17 -3.93 -0.12
CA TRP A 151 3.76 -4.03 -0.49
C TRP A 151 3.44 -2.98 -1.55
N LEU A 152 2.76 -3.39 -2.60
CA LEU A 152 2.31 -2.52 -3.66
C LEU A 152 0.81 -2.24 -3.49
N VAL A 153 0.45 -0.97 -3.41
CA VAL A 153 -0.93 -0.50 -3.27
C VAL A 153 -1.39 0.09 -4.59
N ASN A 154 -2.36 -0.57 -5.22
CA ASN A 154 -3.03 -0.12 -6.44
C ASN A 154 -2.06 0.32 -7.56
N ASN A 155 -0.87 -0.28 -7.67
CA ASN A 155 0.21 0.14 -8.58
C ASN A 155 0.62 1.63 -8.47
N ASP A 156 0.16 2.34 -7.43
CA ASP A 156 0.37 3.78 -7.24
C ASP A 156 1.37 4.07 -6.11
N PHE A 157 1.51 3.16 -5.15
CA PHE A 157 2.41 3.32 -4.01
C PHE A 157 3.12 2.02 -3.66
N LEU A 158 4.43 2.08 -3.45
CA LEU A 158 5.23 1.02 -2.86
C LEU A 158 5.49 1.34 -1.38
N ILE A 159 5.07 0.46 -0.49
CA ILE A 159 5.29 0.56 0.95
C ILE A 159 6.39 -0.40 1.36
N THR A 160 7.39 0.12 2.06
CA THR A 160 8.47 -0.66 2.64
C THR A 160 8.30 -0.71 4.15
N THR A 161 8.02 -1.89 4.72
CA THR A 161 7.70 -2.01 6.15
C THR A 161 8.92 -1.99 7.07
N ILE A 162 10.12 -2.15 6.52
CA ILE A 162 11.39 -2.12 7.28
C ILE A 162 11.65 -0.75 7.91
N ASN A 163 11.39 0.32 7.15
CA ASN A 163 11.57 1.70 7.57
C ASN A 163 10.29 2.52 7.39
N SER A 164 9.16 1.82 7.17
CA SER A 164 7.82 2.39 7.02
C SER A 164 7.72 3.52 6.00
N ARG A 165 8.54 3.46 4.94
CA ARG A 165 8.50 4.46 3.87
C ARG A 165 7.50 4.09 2.80
N VAL A 166 6.84 5.11 2.29
CA VAL A 166 5.91 5.03 1.17
C VAL A 166 6.53 5.77 -0.01
N TYR A 167 6.61 5.09 -1.14
CA TYR A 167 7.16 5.62 -2.37
C TYR A 167 6.06 5.72 -3.43
N PRO A 168 5.78 6.91 -3.98
CA PRO A 168 4.84 7.03 -5.09
C PRO A 168 5.46 6.35 -6.32
N VAL A 169 4.67 5.50 -6.96
CA VAL A 169 5.03 4.86 -8.21
C VAL A 169 4.60 5.80 -9.34
N LYS A 170 5.57 6.28 -10.12
CA LYS A 170 5.27 7.13 -11.28
C LYS A 170 4.44 6.34 -12.29
N ARG A 171 3.32 6.92 -12.73
CA ARG A 171 2.44 6.32 -13.73
C ARG A 171 3.02 6.52 -15.13
N GLN A 172 2.71 5.61 -16.04
CA GLN A 172 3.07 5.78 -17.45
C GLN A 172 2.34 6.98 -18.09
N LYS A 173 1.08 7.19 -17.67
CA LYS A 173 0.29 8.38 -17.97
C LYS A 173 -0.27 8.91 -16.65
N GLU A 174 -0.17 10.20 -16.37
CA GLU A 174 -0.44 10.73 -15.03
C GLU A 174 -1.88 10.51 -14.54
N ASP A 175 -2.84 10.54 -15.46
CA ASP A 175 -4.28 10.38 -15.21
C ASP A 175 -4.77 8.93 -15.21
N GLU A 176 -3.93 7.99 -15.63
CA GLU A 176 -4.25 6.56 -15.67
C GLU A 176 -3.30 5.80 -14.73
N ARG A 177 -3.86 5.02 -13.81
CA ARG A 177 -3.10 4.00 -13.10
C ARG A 177 -2.36 3.12 -14.10
N ILE A 178 -1.24 2.53 -13.70
CA ILE A 178 -0.46 1.67 -14.60
C ILE A 178 -1.36 0.53 -15.12
N GLN A 179 -1.59 0.52 -16.45
CA GLN A 179 -2.41 -0.46 -17.15
C GLN A 179 -1.60 -1.75 -17.43
N GLY A 180 -1.03 -2.32 -16.38
CA GLY A 180 -0.18 -3.50 -16.44
C GLY A 180 -0.12 -4.22 -15.11
N LYS A 181 0.19 -5.51 -15.14
CA LYS A 181 0.39 -6.31 -13.92
C LYS A 181 1.81 -6.13 -13.43
N PHE A 182 2.02 -6.07 -12.12
CA PHE A 182 3.36 -6.22 -11.57
C PHE A 182 3.96 -7.54 -12.08
N PHE A 183 5.21 -7.47 -12.56
CA PHE A 183 5.87 -8.60 -13.20
C PHE A 183 7.12 -9.01 -12.41
N MET A 184 8.02 -8.06 -12.15
CA MET A 184 9.23 -8.30 -11.36
C MET A 184 9.85 -6.99 -10.87
N TYR A 185 10.91 -7.08 -10.08
CA TYR A 185 11.68 -5.94 -9.61
C TYR A 185 13.20 -6.15 -9.81
N SER A 186 13.97 -5.07 -9.76
CA SER A 186 15.43 -5.10 -9.72
C SER A 186 15.94 -5.80 -8.46
N SER A 187 17.18 -6.29 -8.48
CA SER A 187 17.79 -7.00 -7.33
C SER A 187 17.73 -6.21 -6.01
N ASP A 188 17.89 -4.90 -6.09
CA ASP A 188 17.79 -3.96 -4.97
C ASP A 188 16.35 -3.53 -4.63
N LYS A 189 15.35 -4.03 -5.38
CA LYS A 189 13.91 -3.80 -5.25
C LYS A 189 13.48 -2.34 -5.43
N THR A 190 14.31 -1.50 -6.05
CA THR A 190 13.99 -0.09 -6.24
C THR A 190 13.28 0.19 -7.56
N THR A 191 13.55 -0.61 -8.59
CA THR A 191 12.87 -0.54 -9.89
C THR A 191 11.81 -1.63 -9.99
N LEU A 192 10.56 -1.23 -10.22
CA LEU A 192 9.43 -2.13 -10.46
C LEU A 192 9.16 -2.23 -11.96
N ALA A 193 8.94 -3.44 -12.47
CA ALA A 193 8.55 -3.69 -13.85
C ALA A 193 7.11 -4.18 -13.91
N PHE A 194 6.30 -3.54 -14.76
CA PHE A 194 4.91 -3.84 -15.02
C PHE A 194 4.74 -4.36 -16.44
N LEU A 195 4.15 -5.54 -16.58
CA LEU A 195 3.78 -6.12 -17.85
C LEU A 195 2.51 -5.46 -18.38
N THR A 196 2.67 -4.61 -19.39
CA THR A 196 1.58 -4.01 -20.15
C THR A 196 1.28 -4.86 -21.39
N ALA A 197 0.38 -4.40 -22.26
CA ALA A 197 -0.04 -5.16 -23.45
C ALA A 197 1.13 -5.54 -24.39
N ASN A 198 2.15 -4.69 -24.50
CA ASN A 198 3.23 -4.84 -25.46
C ASN A 198 4.61 -4.39 -24.93
N ALA A 199 4.75 -4.17 -23.62
CA ALA A 199 5.99 -3.67 -23.04
C ALA A 199 6.14 -4.07 -21.56
N LEU A 200 7.37 -3.94 -21.06
CA LEU A 200 7.66 -3.81 -19.64
C LEU A 200 7.83 -2.34 -19.31
N TYR A 201 6.83 -1.75 -18.67
CA TYR A 201 6.94 -0.41 -18.11
C TYR A 201 7.69 -0.49 -16.79
N GLN A 202 8.85 0.14 -16.71
CA GLN A 202 9.73 0.09 -15.55
C GLN A 202 9.80 1.46 -14.88
N VAL A 203 9.78 1.47 -13.56
CA VAL A 203 9.80 2.69 -12.76
C VAL A 203 10.64 2.50 -11.52
N ASN A 204 11.63 3.35 -11.33
CA ASN A 204 12.38 3.44 -10.10
C ASN A 204 11.61 4.25 -9.07
N THR A 205 11.30 3.65 -7.93
CA THR A 205 10.47 4.25 -6.88
C THR A 205 11.21 5.28 -6.03
N LYS A 206 12.55 5.30 -6.08
CA LYS A 206 13.38 6.28 -5.37
C LYS A 206 13.64 7.52 -6.23
N THR A 207 14.00 7.33 -7.49
CA THR A 207 14.38 8.44 -8.39
C THR A 207 13.22 8.94 -9.25
N GLY A 208 12.17 8.14 -9.44
CA GLY A 208 11.07 8.43 -10.36
C GLY A 208 11.46 8.28 -11.84
N GLU A 209 12.67 7.79 -12.13
CA GLU A 209 13.09 7.48 -13.49
C GLU A 209 12.30 6.29 -14.03
N THR A 210 12.03 6.33 -15.34
CA THR A 210 11.19 5.34 -16.00
C THR A 210 11.85 4.85 -17.27
N PHE A 211 11.65 3.58 -17.59
CA PHE A 211 12.08 3.00 -18.85
C PHE A 211 10.99 2.10 -19.39
N ASN A 212 10.55 2.33 -20.63
CA ASN A 212 9.58 1.48 -21.29
C ASN A 212 10.30 0.57 -22.26
N LEU A 213 10.36 -0.72 -21.95
CA LEU A 213 11.03 -1.73 -22.77
C LEU A 213 9.98 -2.41 -23.65
N PRO A 214 9.97 -2.18 -24.99
CA PRO A 214 9.06 -2.88 -25.89
C PRO A 214 9.33 -4.39 -25.85
N LEU A 215 8.26 -5.18 -25.78
CA LEU A 215 8.35 -6.63 -25.86
C LEU A 215 7.88 -7.10 -27.24
N PRO A 216 8.55 -8.09 -27.85
CA PRO A 216 8.08 -8.67 -29.10
C PRO A 216 6.78 -9.45 -28.86
N ALA A 217 5.88 -9.44 -29.86
CA ALA A 217 4.58 -10.09 -29.78
C ALA A 217 4.68 -11.61 -29.53
N SER A 218 5.75 -12.25 -30.00
CA SER A 218 6.06 -13.66 -29.75
C SER A 218 6.24 -13.97 -28.26
N LEU A 219 6.69 -12.99 -27.48
CA LEU A 219 6.92 -13.13 -26.04
C LEU A 219 5.64 -12.85 -25.24
N THR A 220 4.87 -11.82 -25.62
CA THR A 220 3.63 -11.45 -24.92
C THR A 220 2.48 -12.42 -25.19
N SER A 221 2.56 -13.22 -26.25
CA SER A 221 1.58 -14.27 -26.58
C SER A 221 1.84 -15.60 -25.87
N GLN A 222 2.95 -15.75 -25.15
CA GLN A 222 3.34 -16.96 -24.42
C GLN A 222 3.51 -16.68 -22.92
N PRO A 223 2.42 -16.44 -22.18
CA PRO A 223 2.50 -16.05 -20.77
C PRO A 223 3.20 -17.10 -19.89
N GLU A 224 3.14 -18.39 -20.25
CA GLU A 224 3.76 -19.50 -19.53
C GLU A 224 5.28 -19.51 -19.61
N THR A 225 5.88 -19.05 -20.72
CA THR A 225 7.34 -19.00 -20.89
C THR A 225 7.93 -17.61 -20.69
N LEU A 226 7.07 -16.58 -20.58
CA LEU A 226 7.46 -15.18 -20.47
C LEU A 226 8.51 -14.92 -19.38
N VAL A 227 8.29 -15.43 -18.17
CA VAL A 227 9.23 -15.22 -17.05
C VAL A 227 10.60 -15.83 -17.35
N ALA A 228 10.64 -17.08 -17.81
CA ALA A 228 11.88 -17.78 -18.10
C ALA A 228 12.65 -17.12 -19.26
N ASN A 229 11.95 -16.71 -20.32
CA ASN A 229 12.56 -16.00 -21.43
C ASN A 229 13.10 -14.62 -21.01
N ILE A 230 12.37 -13.87 -20.18
CA ILE A 230 12.88 -12.60 -19.64
C ILE A 230 14.13 -12.84 -18.78
N GLN A 231 14.12 -13.86 -17.93
CA GLN A 231 15.28 -14.16 -17.06
C GLN A 231 16.52 -14.64 -17.83
N ARG A 232 16.33 -15.27 -19.00
CA ARG A 232 17.43 -15.73 -19.87
C ARG A 232 17.98 -14.60 -20.74
N ASP A 233 17.09 -13.82 -21.34
CA ASP A 233 17.44 -12.95 -22.48
C ASP A 233 17.59 -11.47 -22.07
N TYR A 234 17.39 -11.14 -20.78
CA TYR A 234 17.43 -9.77 -20.27
C TYR A 234 18.19 -9.67 -18.96
N THR A 235 18.89 -8.54 -18.77
CA THR A 235 19.67 -8.25 -17.56
C THR A 235 19.36 -6.85 -17.03
N TRP A 236 19.47 -6.67 -15.71
CA TRP A 236 19.41 -5.37 -15.08
C TRP A 236 20.71 -4.59 -15.33
N VAL A 237 20.61 -3.48 -16.06
CA VAL A 237 21.74 -2.63 -16.42
C VAL A 237 21.54 -1.25 -15.80
N PRO A 238 22.49 -0.75 -14.97
CA PRO A 238 22.44 0.60 -14.45
C PRO A 238 22.58 1.62 -15.59
N ASN A 239 21.83 2.72 -15.50
CA ASN A 239 22.05 3.89 -16.33
C ASN A 239 23.18 4.77 -15.76
N GLU A 240 23.43 5.91 -16.40
CA GLU A 240 24.46 6.89 -15.99
C GLU A 240 24.26 7.45 -14.57
N HIS A 241 23.03 7.37 -14.05
CA HIS A 241 22.67 7.80 -12.69
C HIS A 241 22.70 6.64 -11.67
N GLY A 242 23.11 5.44 -12.08
CA GLY A 242 23.15 4.23 -11.25
C GLY A 242 21.81 3.51 -11.10
N THR A 243 20.75 3.99 -11.75
CA THR A 243 19.42 3.36 -11.71
C THR A 243 19.36 2.15 -12.63
N SER A 244 19.04 0.99 -12.06
CA SER A 244 18.99 -0.27 -12.80
C SER A 244 17.67 -0.45 -13.55
N PHE A 245 17.76 -0.70 -14.85
CA PHE A 245 16.63 -1.06 -15.71
C PHE A 245 16.92 -2.37 -16.43
N LEU A 246 15.90 -3.20 -16.58
CA LEU A 246 15.93 -4.41 -17.37
C LEU A 246 16.09 -4.05 -18.85
N LYS A 247 17.10 -4.60 -19.49
CA LYS A 247 17.40 -4.43 -20.91
C LYS A 247 17.64 -5.78 -21.55
N LYS A 248 17.33 -5.90 -22.85
CA LYS A 248 17.66 -7.11 -23.61
C LYS A 248 19.18 -7.27 -23.64
N ASN A 249 19.65 -8.50 -23.45
CA ASN A 249 21.06 -8.83 -23.58
C ASN A 249 21.53 -8.50 -25.01
N ALA A 250 22.76 -8.02 -25.13
CA ALA A 250 23.34 -7.67 -26.42
C ALA A 250 23.66 -8.92 -27.27
N ASP A 251 23.87 -10.09 -26.63
CA ASP A 251 24.17 -11.37 -27.27
C ASP A 251 23.51 -12.54 -26.52
N ASP A 252 22.88 -13.44 -27.29
CA ASP A 252 22.39 -14.75 -26.81
C ASP A 252 23.57 -15.76 -26.62
N ASP A 253 24.79 -15.40 -27.06
CA ASP A 253 26.01 -16.22 -27.08
C ASP A 253 27.16 -15.69 -26.19
N ARG A 254 26.87 -14.92 -25.14
CA ARG A 254 27.93 -14.41 -24.25
C ARG A 254 28.59 -15.56 -23.46
N ILE A 255 29.79 -15.97 -23.88
CA ILE A 255 30.72 -16.76 -23.06
C ILE A 255 31.10 -15.91 -21.84
N VAL A 256 30.62 -16.27 -20.66
CA VAL A 256 30.99 -15.63 -19.40
C VAL A 256 32.39 -16.10 -19.02
N ASP A 257 33.34 -15.18 -18.92
CA ASP A 257 34.70 -15.50 -18.44
C ASP A 257 34.61 -15.90 -16.96
N ILE A 258 35.16 -17.07 -16.61
CA ILE A 258 35.11 -17.63 -15.25
C ILE A 258 35.81 -16.75 -14.21
N SER A 259 36.64 -15.80 -14.66
CA SER A 259 37.26 -14.78 -13.82
C SER A 259 36.26 -13.78 -13.21
N GLU A 260 35.07 -13.60 -13.81
CA GLU A 260 34.01 -12.76 -13.26
C GLU A 260 33.39 -13.34 -11.96
N PHE A 261 33.56 -14.64 -11.67
CA PHE A 261 33.04 -15.30 -10.46
C PHE A 261 34.07 -15.42 -9.32
N LYS A 262 35.28 -14.86 -9.48
CA LYS A 262 36.38 -14.98 -8.49
C LYS A 262 36.62 -13.71 -7.66
N ARG A 263 35.60 -12.90 -7.40
CA ARG A 263 35.69 -11.80 -6.41
C ARG A 263 34.65 -11.93 -5.32
#